data_AF-B0DHA2-F1
#
_entry.id   AF-B0DHA2-F1
#
_cell.length_a   1.000
_cell.length_b   1.000
_cell.length_c   1.000
_cell.angle_alpha   90.00
_cell.angle_beta   90.00
_cell.angle_gamma   90.00
#
_symmetry.space_group_name_H-M   'P 1'
#
loop_
_entity.id
_entity.type
_entity.pdbx_description
1 polymer ?
#
loop_
_entity_poly.entity_id
_entity_poly.type
_entity_poly.pdbx_seq_one_letter_code
_entity_poly.pdbx_strand_id
1 'polypeptide(L)'
;MTPPDTQLTSLAQSSLGLTTEIHCYSLPYGALGFTSHILTYYTILCLWFGRKPLWPFSRIHYSQLDLALGILGLGVTIALSIVTILRCRNTWQLLVIAVWKLDVSVLNGVTAVHVAILMRRRLGGESVVGNVEVGRPISFSDGKDEKETVVGVTPIQNLHSEERQQPIHALPFKSASWWILLYIPGMLAGIIGLMSLIHKFGHGHQGIAKLTASFYTIVGIGIITYLLGSIYTLFHLSSPGIIYKIAVGGLIWGLAAFGILAVFYSDWALGMMTGNISGLPSGDVAPLYWSYFVGKRLPMFSL
;
A
#
# COMPACT_ATOMS: atom_id res chain seq x y z
N MET A 1 39.36 0.86 -35.20
CA MET A 1 38.26 -0.12 -35.09
C MET A 1 38.61 -1.08 -33.98
N THR A 2 38.05 -0.87 -32.79
CA THR A 2 38.13 -1.84 -31.70
C THR A 2 37.14 -2.97 -31.98
N PRO A 3 37.52 -4.25 -31.78
CA PRO A 3 36.65 -5.37 -32.12
C PRO A 3 35.41 -5.37 -31.21
N PRO A 4 34.19 -5.52 -31.78
CA PRO A 4 32.92 -5.51 -31.05
C PRO A 4 32.80 -6.61 -29.99
N ASP A 5 33.67 -7.63 -30.03
CA ASP A 5 33.61 -8.81 -29.15
C ASP A 5 33.98 -8.52 -27.67
N THR A 6 34.69 -7.42 -27.42
CA THR A 6 35.13 -7.05 -26.05
C THR A 6 34.01 -6.50 -25.17
N GLN A 7 32.96 -5.91 -25.75
CA GLN A 7 31.82 -5.41 -24.96
C GLN A 7 30.81 -6.51 -24.63
N LEU A 8 30.65 -7.49 -25.51
CA LEU A 8 29.72 -8.60 -25.27
C LEU A 8 30.18 -9.49 -24.12
N THR A 9 31.49 -9.74 -24.03
CA THR A 9 32.08 -10.57 -22.98
C THR A 9 31.99 -9.91 -21.59
N SER A 10 32.22 -8.59 -21.49
CA SER A 10 32.10 -7.87 -20.22
C SER A 10 30.64 -7.79 -19.72
N LEU A 11 29.68 -7.61 -20.61
CA LEU A 11 28.25 -7.67 -20.29
C LEU A 11 27.82 -9.05 -19.82
N ALA A 12 28.24 -10.11 -20.52
CA ALA A 12 27.94 -11.49 -20.12
C ALA A 12 28.51 -11.82 -18.73
N GLN A 13 29.75 -11.40 -18.45
CA GLN A 13 30.38 -11.61 -17.15
C GLN A 13 29.68 -10.84 -16.02
N SER A 14 29.25 -9.60 -16.28
CA SER A 14 28.53 -8.78 -15.29
C SER A 14 27.15 -9.36 -14.96
N SER A 15 26.43 -9.82 -15.98
CA SER A 15 25.12 -10.49 -15.83
C SER A 15 25.23 -11.80 -15.05
N LEU A 16 26.27 -12.59 -15.31
CA LEU A 16 26.50 -13.88 -14.65
C LEU A 16 26.87 -13.69 -13.16
N GLY A 17 27.70 -12.67 -12.86
CA GLY A 17 28.01 -12.28 -11.49
C GLY A 17 26.77 -11.84 -10.71
N LEU A 18 25.92 -11.01 -11.32
CA LEU A 18 24.67 -10.58 -10.68
C LEU A 18 23.67 -11.72 -10.48
N THR A 19 23.53 -12.61 -11.45
CA THR A 19 22.62 -13.77 -11.33
C THR A 19 23.04 -14.66 -10.16
N THR A 20 24.36 -14.81 -9.95
CA THR A 20 24.91 -15.52 -8.80
C THR A 20 24.61 -14.79 -7.48
N GLU A 21 24.80 -13.47 -7.44
CA GLU A 21 24.49 -12.65 -6.25
C GLU A 21 22.98 -12.64 -5.92
N ILE A 22 22.09 -12.69 -6.92
CA ILE A 22 20.65 -12.59 -6.70
C ILE A 22 19.98 -13.90 -6.27
N HIS A 23 20.66 -15.04 -6.36
CA HIS A 23 20.09 -16.32 -5.89
C HIS A 23 19.73 -16.31 -4.39
N CYS A 24 20.30 -15.41 -3.58
CA CYS A 24 19.90 -15.24 -2.18
C CYS A 24 18.53 -14.54 -2.02
N TYR A 25 18.08 -13.80 -3.03
CA TYR A 25 16.96 -12.87 -2.95
C TYR A 25 15.65 -13.55 -3.35
N SER A 26 14.77 -13.79 -2.37
CA SER A 26 13.53 -14.56 -2.59
C SER A 26 12.26 -13.71 -2.74
N LEU A 27 12.37 -12.38 -2.68
CA LEU A 27 11.20 -11.50 -2.74
C LEU A 27 10.78 -11.23 -4.20
N PRO A 28 9.47 -11.09 -4.48
CA PRO A 28 8.96 -10.77 -5.82
C PRO A 28 9.55 -9.48 -6.40
N TYR A 29 9.99 -9.55 -7.66
CA TYR A 29 10.45 -8.43 -8.50
C TYR A 29 9.97 -8.63 -9.95
N GLY A 30 10.36 -7.77 -10.88
CA GLY A 30 9.91 -7.85 -12.28
C GLY A 30 8.40 -7.61 -12.42
N ALA A 31 7.79 -8.21 -13.45
CA ALA A 31 6.36 -8.08 -13.69
C ALA A 31 5.51 -8.59 -12.51
N LEU A 32 5.86 -9.73 -11.92
CA LEU A 32 5.15 -10.26 -10.75
C LEU A 32 5.30 -9.36 -9.51
N GLY A 33 6.48 -8.78 -9.28
CA GLY A 33 6.69 -7.74 -8.25
C GLY A 33 5.81 -6.52 -8.49
N PHE A 34 5.80 -6.02 -9.72
CA PHE A 34 5.00 -4.86 -10.13
C PHE A 34 3.49 -5.11 -9.91
N THR A 35 2.95 -6.22 -10.42
CA THR A 35 1.55 -6.61 -10.20
C THR A 35 1.26 -6.76 -8.71
N SER A 36 2.19 -7.35 -7.96
CA SER A 36 2.09 -7.47 -6.51
C SER A 36 1.98 -6.08 -5.84
N HIS A 37 2.74 -5.08 -6.26
CA HIS A 37 2.63 -3.75 -5.68
C HIS A 37 1.34 -3.02 -6.06
N ILE A 38 0.86 -3.13 -7.30
CA ILE A 38 -0.47 -2.63 -7.71
C ILE A 38 -1.57 -3.19 -6.80
N LEU A 39 -1.61 -4.51 -6.64
CA LEU A 39 -2.59 -5.18 -5.80
C LEU A 39 -2.50 -4.71 -4.34
N THR A 40 -1.29 -4.42 -3.85
CA THR A 40 -1.08 -3.92 -2.48
C THR A 40 -1.67 -2.53 -2.31
N TYR A 41 -1.37 -1.60 -3.22
CA TYR A 41 -1.93 -0.25 -3.18
C TYR A 41 -3.45 -0.25 -3.31
N TYR A 42 -3.98 -1.11 -4.20
CA TYR A 42 -5.41 -1.32 -4.33
C TYR A 42 -6.04 -1.82 -3.02
N THR A 43 -5.42 -2.79 -2.33
CA THR A 43 -5.89 -3.28 -1.02
C THR A 43 -5.93 -2.17 0.02
N ILE A 44 -4.85 -1.42 0.15
CA ILE A 44 -4.75 -0.30 1.09
C ILE A 44 -5.86 0.73 0.81
N LEU A 45 -6.07 1.06 -0.46
CA LEU A 45 -7.11 2.00 -0.88
C LEU A 45 -8.51 1.49 -0.53
N CYS A 46 -8.84 0.23 -0.84
CA CYS A 46 -10.11 -0.39 -0.49
C CYS A 46 -10.35 -0.39 1.03
N LEU A 47 -9.34 -0.75 1.82
CA LEU A 47 -9.41 -0.75 3.29
C LEU A 47 -9.61 0.65 3.86
N TRP A 48 -8.97 1.68 3.29
CA TRP A 48 -9.21 3.07 3.67
C TRP A 48 -10.64 3.53 3.41
N PHE A 49 -11.28 3.00 2.37
CA PHE A 49 -12.69 3.23 2.08
C PHE A 49 -13.65 2.27 2.81
N GLY A 50 -13.15 1.37 3.65
CA GLY A 50 -13.96 0.39 4.38
C GLY A 50 -14.68 -0.62 3.46
N ARG A 51 -14.12 -0.91 2.29
CA ARG A 51 -14.66 -1.85 1.31
C ARG A 51 -13.78 -3.08 1.16
N LYS A 52 -14.39 -4.21 0.83
CA LYS A 52 -13.65 -5.44 0.50
C LYS A 52 -12.86 -5.23 -0.80
N PRO A 53 -11.59 -5.69 -0.87
CA PRO A 53 -10.79 -5.56 -2.08
C PRO A 53 -11.20 -6.57 -3.16
N LEU A 54 -11.76 -7.73 -2.79
CA LEU A 54 -12.30 -8.69 -3.74
C LEU A 54 -13.70 -8.26 -4.20
N TRP A 55 -13.95 -8.37 -5.50
CA TRP A 55 -15.29 -8.17 -6.07
C TRP A 55 -16.22 -9.32 -5.64
N PRO A 56 -17.47 -9.06 -5.22
CA PRO A 56 -18.19 -7.79 -5.25
C PRO A 56 -17.83 -6.84 -4.09
N PHE A 57 -17.73 -5.53 -4.41
CA PHE A 57 -17.36 -4.42 -3.50
C PHE A 57 -18.38 -4.17 -2.39
N SER A 58 -18.53 -5.13 -1.50
CA SER A 58 -19.40 -5.06 -0.33
C SER A 58 -18.70 -4.34 0.82
N ARG A 59 -19.49 -3.84 1.77
CA ARG A 59 -18.98 -3.31 3.04
C ARG A 59 -18.35 -4.47 3.83
N ILE A 60 -17.21 -4.20 4.47
CA ILE A 60 -16.52 -5.20 5.30
C ILE A 60 -17.44 -5.56 6.46
N HIS A 61 -17.79 -6.84 6.57
CA HIS A 61 -18.64 -7.35 7.65
C HIS A 61 -17.73 -8.05 8.65
N TYR A 62 -17.35 -7.34 9.70
CA TYR A 62 -16.25 -7.72 10.58
C TYR A 62 -16.34 -9.16 11.07
N SER A 63 -15.39 -9.96 10.62
CA SER A 63 -15.17 -11.30 11.14
C SER A 63 -13.86 -11.31 11.94
N GLN A 64 -13.79 -12.12 13.01
CA GLN A 64 -12.50 -12.38 13.68
C GLN A 64 -11.47 -12.96 12.69
N LEU A 65 -11.96 -13.55 11.60
CA LEU A 65 -11.18 -14.07 10.49
C LEU A 65 -10.39 -12.96 9.78
N ASP A 66 -10.94 -11.76 9.57
CA ASP A 66 -10.22 -10.63 8.96
C ASP A 66 -8.95 -10.25 9.76
N LEU A 67 -9.12 -10.18 11.08
CA LEU A 67 -8.03 -9.88 12.01
C LEU A 67 -7.00 -11.02 12.01
N ALA A 68 -7.46 -12.27 12.02
CA ALA A 68 -6.58 -13.44 11.98
C ALA A 68 -5.79 -13.51 10.66
N LEU A 69 -6.42 -13.27 9.51
CA LEU A 69 -5.76 -13.23 8.19
C LEU A 69 -4.75 -12.09 8.11
N GLY A 70 -5.08 -10.91 8.65
CA GLY A 70 -4.17 -9.78 8.73
C GLY A 70 -2.91 -10.09 9.56
N ILE A 71 -3.09 -10.68 10.75
CA ILE A 71 -1.98 -11.07 11.63
C ILE A 71 -1.14 -12.20 11.00
N LEU A 72 -1.80 -13.22 10.44
CA LEU A 72 -1.12 -14.35 9.79
C LEU A 72 -0.32 -13.89 8.57
N GLY A 73 -0.90 -13.06 7.69
CA GLY A 73 -0.21 -12.51 6.52
C GLY A 73 0.97 -11.62 6.91
N LEU A 74 0.81 -10.79 7.95
CA LEU A 74 1.90 -9.99 8.50
C LEU A 74 3.02 -10.88 9.06
N GLY A 75 2.69 -11.92 9.82
CA GLY A 75 3.67 -12.85 10.40
C GLY A 75 4.46 -13.61 9.32
N VAL A 76 3.77 -14.17 8.33
CA VAL A 76 4.41 -14.91 7.22
C VAL A 76 5.33 -13.99 6.42
N THR A 77 4.88 -12.78 6.08
CA THR A 77 5.70 -11.84 5.28
C THR A 77 6.92 -11.34 6.05
N ILE A 78 6.79 -11.05 7.35
CA ILE A 78 7.93 -10.69 8.21
C ILE A 78 8.95 -11.83 8.27
N ALA A 79 8.51 -13.06 8.56
CA ALA A 79 9.40 -14.21 8.69
C ALA A 79 10.20 -14.47 7.40
N LEU A 80 9.54 -14.44 6.24
CA LEU A 80 10.18 -14.69 4.94
C LEU A 80 11.11 -13.54 4.51
N SER A 81 10.76 -12.30 4.85
CA SER A 81 11.67 -11.16 4.67
C SER A 81 12.92 -11.28 5.53
N ILE A 82 12.78 -11.70 6.80
CA ILE A 82 13.93 -11.95 7.68
C ILE A 82 14.83 -13.04 7.09
N VAL A 83 14.26 -14.16 6.62
CA VAL A 83 15.04 -15.21 5.95
C VAL A 83 15.79 -14.66 4.74
N THR A 84 15.15 -13.80 3.93
CA THR A 84 15.82 -13.15 2.78
C THR A 84 16.96 -12.23 3.21
N ILE A 85 16.75 -11.40 4.24
CA ILE A 85 17.76 -10.50 4.79
C ILE A 85 18.98 -11.30 5.29
N LEU A 86 18.73 -12.41 5.99
CA LEU A 86 19.80 -13.29 6.49
C LEU A 86 20.57 -13.97 5.36
N ARG A 87 19.88 -14.42 4.30
CA ARG A 87 20.52 -15.02 3.11
C ARG A 87 21.35 -14.02 2.32
N CYS A 88 20.89 -12.77 2.20
CA CYS A 88 21.56 -11.72 1.44
C CYS A 88 22.48 -10.83 2.29
N ARG A 89 22.90 -11.27 3.49
CA ARG A 89 23.71 -10.47 4.43
C ARG A 89 25.03 -9.96 3.87
N ASN A 90 25.59 -10.63 2.86
CA ASN A 90 26.87 -10.27 2.25
C ASN A 90 26.72 -9.22 1.13
N THR A 91 25.48 -8.91 0.71
CA THR A 91 25.19 -7.98 -0.39
C THR A 91 24.30 -6.86 0.13
N TRP A 92 24.93 -5.82 0.68
CA TRP A 92 24.23 -4.73 1.35
C TRP A 92 23.17 -4.06 0.46
N GLN A 93 23.39 -3.98 -0.86
CA GLN A 93 22.44 -3.39 -1.81
C GLN A 93 21.11 -4.17 -1.81
N LEU A 94 21.17 -5.50 -1.90
CA LEU A 94 20.00 -6.36 -1.88
C LEU A 94 19.35 -6.39 -0.48
N LEU A 95 20.16 -6.28 0.57
CA LEU A 95 19.68 -6.20 1.95
C LEU A 95 18.78 -4.99 2.17
N VAL A 96 19.21 -3.78 1.79
CA VAL A 96 18.40 -2.57 2.00
C VAL A 96 17.15 -2.54 1.12
N ILE A 97 17.20 -3.15 -0.08
CA ILE A 97 16.01 -3.34 -0.91
C ILE A 97 15.05 -4.33 -0.24
N ALA A 98 15.54 -5.41 0.35
CA ALA A 98 14.72 -6.36 1.08
C ALA A 98 14.03 -5.72 2.31
N VAL A 99 14.76 -4.91 3.07
CA VAL A 99 14.21 -4.12 4.19
C VAL A 99 13.11 -3.17 3.71
N TRP A 100 13.36 -2.45 2.62
CA TRP A 100 12.34 -1.58 2.04
C TRP A 100 11.06 -2.35 1.62
N LYS A 101 11.21 -3.51 0.98
CA LYS A 101 10.06 -4.36 0.61
C LYS A 101 9.33 -4.93 1.82
N LEU A 102 10.04 -5.21 2.90
CA LEU A 102 9.45 -5.56 4.19
C LEU A 102 8.60 -4.41 4.72
N ASP A 103 9.09 -3.17 4.69
CA ASP A 103 8.35 -1.99 5.19
C ASP A 103 7.02 -1.78 4.43
N VAL A 104 6.99 -2.00 3.11
CA VAL A 104 5.73 -1.97 2.33
C VAL A 104 4.74 -3.03 2.82
N SER A 105 5.22 -4.24 3.09
CA SER A 105 4.37 -5.34 3.54
C SER A 105 3.87 -5.14 4.97
N VAL A 106 4.73 -4.61 5.85
CA VAL A 106 4.36 -4.23 7.22
C VAL A 106 3.31 -3.13 7.20
N LEU A 107 3.50 -2.08 6.38
CA LEU A 107 2.52 -1.01 6.21
C LEU A 107 1.14 -1.57 5.81
N ASN A 108 1.10 -2.50 4.85
CA ASN A 108 -0.15 -3.13 4.42
C ASN A 108 -0.80 -3.95 5.55
N GLY A 109 -0.03 -4.83 6.21
CA GLY A 109 -0.55 -5.69 7.28
C GLY A 109 -1.00 -4.89 8.50
N VAL A 110 -0.23 -3.89 8.93
CA VAL A 110 -0.59 -3.00 10.04
C VAL A 110 -1.82 -2.17 9.70
N THR A 111 -1.94 -1.66 8.47
CA THR A 111 -3.15 -0.93 8.02
C THR A 111 -4.39 -1.84 8.12
N ALA A 112 -4.30 -3.09 7.65
CA ALA A 112 -5.40 -4.04 7.73
C ALA A 112 -5.82 -4.33 9.18
N VAL A 113 -4.84 -4.63 10.05
CA VAL A 113 -5.08 -4.88 11.48
C VAL A 113 -5.66 -3.64 12.18
N HIS A 114 -5.12 -2.45 11.90
CA HIS A 114 -5.58 -1.19 12.48
C HIS A 114 -7.04 -0.90 12.09
N VAL A 115 -7.40 -1.05 10.80
CA VAL A 115 -8.78 -0.85 10.33
C VAL A 115 -9.73 -1.85 10.99
N ALA A 116 -9.33 -3.13 11.08
CA ALA A 116 -10.12 -4.16 11.77
C ALA A 116 -10.37 -3.80 13.25
N ILE A 117 -9.33 -3.33 13.98
CA ILE A 117 -9.45 -2.92 15.38
C ILE A 117 -10.36 -1.70 15.54
N LEU A 118 -10.17 -0.66 14.72
CA LEU A 118 -10.97 0.57 14.78
C LEU A 118 -12.46 0.26 14.62
N MET A 119 -12.78 -0.66 13.73
CA MET A 119 -14.17 -1.00 13.45
C MET A 119 -14.79 -1.91 14.50
N ARG A 120 -14.03 -2.85 15.05
CA ARG A 120 -14.47 -3.64 16.21
C ARG A 120 -14.84 -2.74 17.39
N ARG A 121 -14.08 -1.67 17.61
CA ARG A 121 -14.37 -0.67 18.66
C ARG A 121 -15.67 0.09 18.41
N ARG A 122 -16.02 0.38 17.14
CA ARG A 122 -17.29 1.05 16.80
C ARG A 122 -18.50 0.16 17.08
N LEU A 123 -18.47 -1.10 16.65
CA LEU A 123 -19.57 -2.04 16.89
C LEU A 123 -19.79 -2.34 18.39
N GLY A 124 -18.70 -2.45 19.15
CA GLY A 124 -18.79 -2.67 20.60
C GLY A 124 -19.39 -1.49 21.37
N GLY A 125 -19.19 -0.25 20.89
CA GLY A 125 -19.70 0.96 21.56
C GLY A 125 -21.22 1.12 21.44
N GLU A 126 -21.80 0.73 20.31
CA GLU A 126 -23.23 0.90 20.04
C GLU A 126 -24.09 -0.03 20.91
N SER A 127 -23.56 -1.22 21.23
CA SER A 127 -24.25 -2.19 22.10
C SER A 127 -24.38 -1.74 23.56
N VAL A 128 -23.52 -0.83 24.02
CA VAL A 128 -23.53 -0.36 25.42
C VAL A 128 -24.51 0.81 25.62
N VAL A 129 -24.76 1.61 24.58
CA VAL A 129 -25.67 2.77 24.68
C VAL A 129 -27.14 2.36 24.58
N GLY A 130 -27.45 1.21 23.97
CA GLY A 130 -28.82 0.71 23.82
C GLY A 130 -29.46 0.11 25.08
N ASN A 131 -28.72 -0.10 26.17
CA ASN A 131 -29.25 -0.73 27.40
C ASN A 131 -29.47 0.25 28.57
N VAL A 132 -29.41 1.57 28.33
CA VAL A 132 -29.54 2.58 29.40
C VAL A 132 -30.98 3.07 29.59
N GLU A 133 -31.99 2.49 28.93
CA GLU A 133 -33.37 2.91 29.13
C GLU A 133 -34.35 1.72 29.15
N VAL A 134 -34.61 1.17 30.34
CA VAL A 134 -35.97 0.93 30.90
C VAL A 134 -35.79 0.70 32.41
N GLY A 135 -35.98 1.75 33.19
CA GLY A 135 -35.86 1.66 34.64
C GLY A 135 -36.20 2.94 35.40
N ARG A 136 -37.06 3.80 34.87
CA ARG A 136 -37.73 4.81 35.70
C ARG A 136 -39.24 4.67 35.49
N PRO A 137 -39.98 4.08 36.46
CA PRO A 137 -41.42 4.14 36.44
C PRO A 137 -41.82 5.61 36.57
N ILE A 138 -42.34 6.20 35.48
CA ILE A 138 -43.08 7.45 35.58
C ILE A 138 -44.42 7.08 36.20
N SER A 139 -44.57 7.49 37.45
CA SER A 139 -45.81 7.40 38.21
C SER A 139 -46.94 8.06 37.43
N PHE A 140 -47.96 7.23 37.21
CA PHE A 140 -49.27 7.51 36.68
C PHE A 140 -50.03 8.50 37.60
N SER A 141 -50.46 9.62 37.02
CA SER A 141 -51.49 10.55 37.51
C SER A 141 -51.75 11.50 36.34
N ASP A 142 -52.95 11.83 35.88
CA ASP A 142 -54.33 11.57 36.27
C ASP A 142 -55.13 12.03 35.02
N GLY A 143 -55.96 11.16 34.42
CA GLY A 143 -57.40 11.39 34.40
C GLY A 143 -57.88 12.53 33.49
N LYS A 144 -58.32 12.20 32.26
CA LYS A 144 -59.68 12.53 31.79
C LYS A 144 -60.01 11.93 30.42
N ASP A 145 -61.25 11.47 30.35
CA ASP A 145 -61.99 10.92 29.22
C ASP A 145 -61.84 11.70 27.92
N GLU A 146 -61.78 11.00 26.77
CA GLU A 146 -62.80 11.15 25.71
C GLU A 146 -62.61 10.16 24.53
N LYS A 147 -63.68 9.39 24.27
CA LYS A 147 -64.18 8.78 23.02
C LYS A 147 -63.27 7.95 22.10
N GLU A 148 -63.59 6.66 22.18
CA GLU A 148 -63.48 5.56 21.24
C GLU A 148 -63.90 5.90 19.79
N THR A 149 -63.06 5.58 18.80
CA THR A 149 -63.47 5.47 17.38
C THR A 149 -62.68 4.38 16.65
N VAL A 150 -63.32 3.23 16.54
CA VAL A 150 -63.44 2.28 15.41
C VAL A 150 -62.29 2.16 14.37
N VAL A 151 -61.64 1.00 14.45
CA VAL A 151 -61.31 0.01 13.39
C VAL A 151 -60.97 0.54 11.99
N GLY A 152 -59.68 0.44 11.66
CA GLY A 152 -59.19 0.37 10.27
C GLY A 152 -57.94 -0.51 10.21
N VAL A 153 -58.12 -1.77 9.82
CA VAL A 153 -57.01 -2.70 9.52
C VAL A 153 -56.33 -2.21 8.24
N THR A 154 -55.15 -1.61 8.38
CA THR A 154 -54.31 -1.21 7.23
C THR A 154 -53.58 -2.42 6.65
N PRO A 155 -53.40 -2.48 5.32
CA PRO A 155 -52.69 -3.58 4.69
C PRO A 155 -51.22 -3.53 5.12
N ILE A 156 -50.65 -4.70 5.39
CA ILE A 156 -49.22 -4.93 5.57
C ILE A 156 -48.52 -4.51 4.28
N GLN A 157 -48.19 -3.23 4.20
CA GLN A 157 -47.41 -2.65 3.12
C GLN A 157 -46.00 -3.19 3.34
N ASN A 158 -45.57 -4.06 2.43
CA ASN A 158 -44.23 -4.63 2.38
C ASN A 158 -43.22 -3.52 2.70
N LEU A 159 -42.70 -3.56 3.93
CA LEU A 159 -41.68 -2.68 4.44
C LEU A 159 -40.39 -3.10 3.74
N HIS A 160 -40.30 -2.74 2.46
CA HIS A 160 -39.05 -2.67 1.74
C HIS A 160 -38.31 -1.56 2.46
N SER A 161 -37.60 -1.94 3.53
CA SER A 161 -36.65 -1.10 4.22
C SER A 161 -35.67 -0.64 3.15
N GLU A 162 -35.96 0.50 2.54
CA GLU A 162 -34.97 1.32 1.85
C GLU A 162 -33.88 1.49 2.90
N GLU A 163 -32.85 0.65 2.79
CA GLU A 163 -31.64 0.71 3.57
C GLU A 163 -31.05 2.06 3.23
N ARG A 164 -31.50 3.08 3.99
CA ARG A 164 -31.13 4.48 3.83
C ARG A 164 -29.62 4.48 4.03
N GLN A 165 -28.91 4.40 2.92
CA GLN A 165 -27.46 4.35 2.86
C GLN A 165 -26.97 5.62 3.51
N GLN A 166 -26.72 5.54 4.82
CA GLN A 166 -26.12 6.64 5.53
C GLN A 166 -24.83 7.01 4.80
N PRO A 167 -24.58 8.31 4.59
CA PRO A 167 -23.42 8.78 3.87
C PRO A 167 -22.21 8.09 4.46
N ILE A 168 -21.45 7.41 3.60
CA ILE A 168 -20.28 6.63 3.96
C ILE A 168 -19.33 7.62 4.65
N HIS A 169 -19.36 7.66 5.97
CA HIS A 169 -18.43 8.45 6.75
C HIS A 169 -17.08 7.79 6.55
N ALA A 170 -16.28 8.37 5.63
CA ALA A 170 -14.90 7.99 5.42
C ALA A 170 -14.24 7.83 6.79
N LEU A 171 -13.58 6.69 6.99
CA LEU A 171 -12.79 6.48 8.20
C LEU A 171 -11.86 7.67 8.37
N PRO A 172 -11.54 8.06 9.62
CA PRO A 172 -10.64 9.16 9.87
C PRO A 172 -9.26 8.82 9.29
N PHE A 173 -9.06 9.21 8.02
CA PHE A 173 -7.87 8.97 7.21
C PHE A 173 -6.61 9.40 7.98
N LYS A 174 -6.74 10.48 8.75
CA LYS A 174 -5.72 11.05 9.63
C LYS A 174 -5.09 10.03 10.60
N SER A 175 -5.84 9.04 11.10
CA SER A 175 -5.31 8.01 12.02
C SER A 175 -4.44 6.98 11.29
N ALA A 176 -4.82 6.61 10.07
CA ALA A 176 -4.09 5.62 9.28
C ALA A 176 -2.88 6.21 8.55
N SER A 177 -2.91 7.50 8.18
CA SER A 177 -1.82 8.14 7.43
C SER A 177 -0.49 8.19 8.20
N TRP A 178 -0.51 8.14 9.54
CA TRP A 178 0.71 8.16 10.35
C TRP A 178 1.68 7.02 10.00
N TRP A 179 1.15 5.86 9.61
CA TRP A 179 1.95 4.71 9.22
C TRP A 179 2.81 4.94 7.97
N ILE A 180 2.40 5.87 7.09
CA ILE A 180 3.16 6.23 5.88
C ILE A 180 4.52 6.85 6.24
N LEU A 181 4.64 7.50 7.40
CA LEU A 181 5.93 8.07 7.82
C LEU A 181 6.98 7.01 8.10
N LEU A 182 6.59 5.82 8.56
CA LEU A 182 7.51 4.70 8.77
C LEU A 182 8.06 4.13 7.45
N TYR A 183 7.35 4.34 6.34
CA TYR A 183 7.77 3.88 5.02
C TYR A 183 8.90 4.73 4.41
N ILE A 184 9.02 6.00 4.81
CA ILE A 184 9.97 6.95 4.20
C ILE A 184 11.43 6.51 4.39
N PRO A 185 11.92 6.19 5.60
CA PRO A 185 13.31 5.79 5.79
C PRO A 185 13.69 4.52 5.01
N GLY A 186 12.81 3.52 5.03
CA GLY A 186 12.98 2.27 4.27
C GLY A 186 13.09 2.50 2.78
N MET A 187 12.20 3.33 2.22
CA MET A 187 12.23 3.70 0.81
C MET A 187 13.51 4.42 0.40
N LEU A 188 13.99 5.37 1.21
CA LEU A 188 15.25 6.06 0.93
C LEU A 188 16.42 5.08 0.93
N ALA A 189 16.52 4.21 1.93
CA ALA A 189 17.55 3.18 2.00
C ALA A 189 17.48 2.22 0.79
N GLY A 190 16.28 1.78 0.43
CA GLY A 190 16.04 0.89 -0.70
C GLY A 190 16.43 1.51 -2.05
N ILE A 191 16.10 2.79 -2.29
CA ILE A 191 16.50 3.51 -3.51
C ILE A 191 18.01 3.72 -3.54
N ILE A 192 18.67 4.03 -2.42
CA ILE A 192 20.13 4.16 -2.36
C ILE A 192 20.80 2.82 -2.73
N GLY A 193 20.33 1.70 -2.16
CA GLY A 193 20.84 0.37 -2.51
C GLY A 193 20.61 0.01 -3.97
N LEU A 194 19.42 0.32 -4.50
CA LEU A 194 19.09 0.08 -5.90
C LEU A 194 19.98 0.91 -6.85
N MET A 195 20.19 2.19 -6.56
CA MET A 195 21.06 3.05 -7.37
C MET A 195 22.51 2.58 -7.32
N SER A 196 22.99 2.11 -6.16
CA SER A 196 24.31 1.49 -6.06
C SER A 196 24.42 0.23 -6.94
N LEU A 197 23.37 -0.59 -6.97
CA LEU A 197 23.32 -1.79 -7.79
C LEU A 197 23.30 -1.45 -9.29
N ILE A 198 22.52 -0.46 -9.70
CA ILE A 198 22.44 0.03 -11.07
C ILE A 198 23.75 0.67 -11.51
N HIS A 199 24.44 1.38 -10.62
CA HIS A 199 25.78 1.88 -10.92
C HIS A 199 26.78 0.74 -11.15
N LYS A 200 26.74 -0.31 -10.30
CA LYS A 200 27.65 -1.46 -10.40
C LYS A 200 27.40 -2.32 -11.64
N PHE A 201 26.14 -2.56 -12.00
CA PHE A 201 25.77 -3.57 -13.01
C PHE A 201 24.97 -3.03 -14.20
N GLY A 202 24.48 -1.78 -14.13
CA GLY A 202 23.63 -1.19 -15.18
C GLY A 202 24.40 -0.59 -16.36
N HIS A 203 25.73 -0.48 -16.28
CA HIS A 203 26.54 0.02 -17.38
C HIS A 203 26.41 -0.89 -18.62
N GLY A 204 26.02 -0.28 -19.75
CA GLY A 204 25.78 -0.98 -21.02
C GLY A 204 24.34 -1.46 -21.24
N HIS A 205 23.47 -1.43 -20.24
CA HIS A 205 22.05 -1.76 -20.40
C HIS A 205 21.21 -0.52 -20.74
N GLN A 206 21.01 -0.25 -22.03
CA GLN A 206 20.21 0.90 -22.50
C GLN A 206 18.78 0.92 -21.92
N GLY A 207 18.19 -0.24 -21.65
CA GLY A 207 16.85 -0.35 -21.04
C GLY A 207 16.79 0.25 -19.63
N ILE A 208 17.80 -0.03 -18.79
CA ILE A 208 17.87 0.49 -17.42
C ILE A 208 18.12 2.00 -17.43
N ALA A 209 18.98 2.49 -18.33
CA ALA A 209 19.22 3.91 -18.49
C ALA A 209 17.94 4.67 -18.88
N LYS A 210 17.18 4.16 -19.87
CA LYS A 210 15.88 4.73 -20.27
C LYS A 210 14.88 4.72 -19.13
N LEU A 211 14.72 3.59 -18.44
CA LEU A 211 13.81 3.48 -17.29
C LEU A 211 14.17 4.49 -16.18
N THR A 212 15.46 4.62 -15.87
CA THR A 212 15.97 5.53 -14.84
C THR A 212 15.72 6.99 -15.22
N ALA A 213 16.00 7.36 -16.47
CA ALA A 213 15.68 8.68 -16.99
C ALA A 213 14.18 8.99 -16.87
N SER A 214 13.31 8.07 -17.32
CA SER A 214 11.85 8.24 -17.20
C SER A 214 11.37 8.43 -15.76
N PHE A 215 11.89 7.62 -14.83
CA PHE A 215 11.57 7.74 -13.40
C PHE A 215 11.91 9.13 -12.85
N TYR A 216 13.15 9.60 -13.07
CA TYR A 216 13.60 10.90 -12.57
C TYR A 216 12.93 12.08 -13.27
N THR A 217 12.56 11.96 -14.56
CA THR A 217 11.81 13.01 -15.24
C THR A 217 10.42 13.20 -14.61
N ILE A 218 9.68 12.11 -14.37
CA ILE A 218 8.32 12.20 -13.81
C ILE A 218 8.35 12.80 -12.39
N VAL A 219 9.26 12.32 -11.54
CA VAL A 219 9.43 12.85 -10.17
C VAL A 219 9.96 14.29 -10.21
N GLY A 220 10.92 14.56 -11.10
CA GLY A 220 11.56 15.85 -11.27
C GLY A 220 10.59 16.97 -11.63
N ILE A 221 9.56 16.69 -12.46
CA ILE A 221 8.51 17.67 -12.79
C ILE A 221 7.84 18.21 -11.51
N GLY A 222 7.44 17.33 -10.57
CA GLY A 222 6.81 17.76 -9.31
C GLY A 222 7.73 18.62 -8.44
N ILE A 223 9.01 18.23 -8.33
CA ILE A 223 10.02 18.99 -7.57
C ILE A 223 10.28 20.36 -8.23
N ILE A 224 10.40 20.41 -9.56
CA ILE A 224 10.60 21.67 -10.29
C ILE A 224 9.39 22.59 -10.11
N THR A 225 8.16 22.08 -10.21
CA THR A 225 6.94 22.86 -9.94
C THR A 225 6.93 23.43 -8.52
N TYR A 226 7.33 22.63 -7.52
CA TYR A 226 7.48 23.12 -6.14
C TYR A 226 8.52 24.23 -6.04
N LEU A 227 9.74 24.02 -6.55
CA LEU A 227 10.83 25.00 -6.47
C LEU A 227 10.47 26.31 -7.16
N LEU A 228 9.94 26.26 -8.39
CA LEU A 228 9.51 27.45 -9.12
C LEU A 228 8.37 28.19 -8.40
N GLY A 229 7.38 27.46 -7.89
CA GLY A 229 6.27 28.05 -7.13
C GLY A 229 6.72 28.68 -5.81
N SER A 230 7.65 28.04 -5.10
CA SER A 230 8.25 28.58 -3.87
C SER A 230 9.08 29.82 -4.14
N ILE A 231 9.95 29.80 -5.15
CA ILE A 231 10.76 30.96 -5.55
C ILE A 231 9.84 32.13 -5.94
N TYR A 232 8.81 31.89 -6.75
CA TYR A 232 7.86 32.94 -7.11
C TYR A 232 7.14 33.51 -5.88
N THR A 233 6.69 32.65 -4.96
CA THR A 233 5.99 33.07 -3.73
C THR A 233 6.90 33.94 -2.84
N LEU A 234 8.20 33.65 -2.78
CA LEU A 234 9.18 34.45 -2.04
C LEU A 234 9.35 35.85 -2.64
N PHE A 235 9.33 35.98 -3.97
CA PHE A 235 9.50 37.29 -4.64
C PHE A 235 8.22 38.12 -4.76
N HIS A 236 7.03 37.50 -4.67
CA HIS A 236 5.75 38.16 -4.91
C HIS A 236 4.83 38.12 -3.68
N LEU A 237 5.25 38.80 -2.61
CA LEU A 237 4.58 38.88 -1.30
C LEU A 237 3.14 39.41 -1.33
N SER A 238 2.69 40.01 -2.44
CA SER A 238 1.41 40.73 -2.52
C SER A 238 0.18 39.83 -2.74
N SER A 239 0.33 38.57 -3.21
CA SER A 239 -0.80 37.64 -3.35
C SER A 239 -0.38 36.16 -3.34
N PRO A 240 -0.12 35.58 -2.15
CA PRO A 240 0.44 34.23 -2.04
C PRO A 240 -0.56 33.09 -2.35
N GLY A 241 -1.87 33.38 -2.42
CA GLY A 241 -2.91 32.35 -2.27
C GLY A 241 -2.89 31.22 -3.30
N ILE A 242 -2.82 31.53 -4.59
CA ILE A 242 -2.90 30.53 -5.67
C ILE A 242 -1.55 29.83 -5.87
N ILE A 243 -0.47 30.60 -5.85
CA ILE A 243 0.88 30.11 -6.20
C ILE A 243 1.43 29.21 -5.10
N TYR A 244 1.16 29.55 -3.83
CA TYR A 244 1.45 28.67 -2.71
C TYR A 244 0.73 27.31 -2.86
N LYS A 245 -0.55 27.30 -3.26
CA LYS A 245 -1.30 26.06 -3.50
C LYS A 245 -0.69 25.23 -4.62
N ILE A 246 -0.22 25.87 -5.71
CA ILE A 246 0.49 25.19 -6.80
C ILE A 246 1.81 24.60 -6.30
N ALA A 247 2.60 25.36 -5.55
CA ALA A 247 3.86 24.88 -5.00
C ALA A 247 3.65 23.66 -4.09
N VAL A 248 2.75 23.77 -3.11
CA VAL A 248 2.39 22.67 -2.20
C VAL A 248 1.84 21.48 -2.98
N GLY A 249 0.99 21.71 -3.99
CA GLY A 249 0.48 20.66 -4.88
C GLY A 249 1.59 19.93 -5.62
N GLY A 250 2.59 20.66 -6.15
CA GLY A 250 3.78 20.09 -6.80
C GLY A 250 4.61 19.23 -5.86
N LEU A 251 4.79 19.66 -4.60
CA LEU A 251 5.49 18.89 -3.57
C LEU A 251 4.75 17.59 -3.21
N ILE A 252 3.45 17.68 -2.94
CA ILE A 252 2.61 16.52 -2.63
C ILE A 252 2.63 15.53 -3.79
N TRP A 253 2.46 16.03 -5.03
CA TRP A 253 2.56 15.20 -6.24
C TRP A 253 3.93 14.55 -6.37
N GLY A 254 5.01 15.30 -6.23
CA GLY A 254 6.38 14.78 -6.33
C GLY A 254 6.68 13.69 -5.31
N LEU A 255 6.29 13.88 -4.06
CA LEU A 255 6.46 12.88 -2.99
C LEU A 255 5.59 11.64 -3.22
N ALA A 256 4.33 11.81 -3.62
CA ALA A 256 3.43 10.70 -3.92
C ALA A 256 3.92 9.89 -5.15
N ALA A 257 4.30 10.58 -6.22
CA ALA A 257 4.84 9.98 -7.43
C ALA A 257 6.16 9.26 -7.13
N PHE A 258 7.07 9.85 -6.36
CA PHE A 258 8.29 9.18 -5.90
C PHE A 258 7.96 7.91 -5.12
N GLY A 259 7.05 7.99 -4.14
CA GLY A 259 6.65 6.86 -3.32
C GLY A 259 6.13 5.65 -4.08
N ILE A 260 5.26 5.91 -5.07
CA ILE A 260 4.61 4.87 -5.89
C ILE A 260 5.58 4.37 -6.98
N LEU A 261 6.19 5.29 -7.73
CA LEU A 261 7.04 4.93 -8.86
C LEU A 261 8.37 4.31 -8.43
N ALA A 262 8.90 4.65 -7.25
CA ALA A 262 10.13 4.06 -6.72
C ALA A 262 10.00 2.53 -6.65
N VAL A 263 8.88 2.05 -6.13
CA VAL A 263 8.61 0.62 -5.99
C VAL A 263 8.54 -0.06 -7.35
N PHE A 264 7.78 0.50 -8.29
CA PHE A 264 7.67 -0.04 -9.65
C PHE A 264 9.02 -0.01 -10.37
N TYR A 265 9.75 1.09 -10.22
CA TYR A 265 11.09 1.25 -10.75
C TYR A 265 12.03 0.15 -10.23
N SER A 266 11.96 -0.17 -8.93
CA SER A 266 12.77 -1.24 -8.33
C SER A 266 12.48 -2.61 -8.93
N ASP A 267 11.20 -2.93 -9.18
CA ASP A 267 10.81 -4.22 -9.73
C ASP A 267 11.30 -4.38 -11.17
N TRP A 268 11.10 -3.37 -12.01
CA TRP A 268 11.53 -3.39 -13.40
C TRP A 268 13.05 -3.34 -13.54
N ALA A 269 13.74 -2.53 -12.73
CA ALA A 269 15.19 -2.46 -12.73
C ALA A 269 15.81 -3.81 -12.36
N LEU A 270 15.36 -4.46 -11.29
CA LEU A 270 15.81 -5.80 -10.91
C LEU A 270 15.48 -6.84 -11.99
N GLY A 271 14.28 -6.79 -12.57
CA GLY A 271 13.90 -7.70 -13.66
C GLY A 271 14.79 -7.57 -14.90
N MET A 272 15.15 -6.34 -15.28
CA MET A 272 16.05 -6.09 -16.42
C MET A 272 17.50 -6.47 -16.10
N MET A 273 18.02 -6.14 -14.92
CA MET A 273 19.40 -6.47 -14.54
C MET A 273 19.63 -8.00 -14.50
N THR A 274 18.62 -8.75 -14.07
CA THR A 274 18.69 -10.22 -13.98
C THR A 274 18.36 -10.95 -15.27
N GLY A 275 17.94 -10.24 -16.31
CA GLY A 275 17.38 -10.85 -17.52
C GLY A 275 16.07 -11.61 -17.29
N ASN A 276 15.46 -11.52 -16.11
CA ASN A 276 14.18 -12.15 -15.77
C ASN A 276 13.09 -11.09 -15.57
N ILE A 277 12.64 -10.51 -16.67
CA ILE A 277 11.63 -9.43 -16.66
C ILE A 277 10.31 -9.92 -16.06
N SER A 278 9.96 -11.20 -16.25
CA SER A 278 8.75 -11.80 -15.66
C SER A 278 8.79 -11.82 -14.13
N GLY A 279 9.99 -11.99 -13.55
CA GLY A 279 10.18 -12.18 -12.12
C GLY A 279 9.74 -13.55 -11.61
N LEU A 280 9.66 -14.57 -12.49
CA LEU A 280 9.35 -15.95 -12.10
C LEU A 280 10.52 -16.55 -11.31
N PRO A 281 10.29 -17.13 -10.11
CA PRO A 281 11.36 -17.78 -9.37
C PRO A 281 11.77 -19.09 -10.05
N SER A 282 13.04 -19.47 -9.91
CA SER A 282 13.57 -20.76 -10.33
C SER A 282 14.35 -21.43 -9.18
N GLY A 283 14.43 -22.76 -9.21
CA GLY A 283 15.17 -23.57 -8.22
C GLY A 283 14.57 -23.51 -6.79
N ASP A 284 15.44 -23.64 -5.80
CA ASP A 284 15.06 -23.87 -4.39
C ASP A 284 14.43 -22.66 -3.68
N VAL A 285 14.46 -21.48 -4.31
CA VAL A 285 13.84 -20.25 -3.74
C VAL A 285 12.36 -20.11 -4.10
N ALA A 286 11.85 -20.90 -5.03
CA ALA A 286 10.46 -20.80 -5.49
C ALA A 286 9.41 -20.98 -4.37
N PRO A 287 9.54 -21.94 -3.44
CA PRO A 287 8.58 -22.07 -2.34
C PRO A 287 8.53 -20.83 -1.43
N LEU A 288 9.68 -20.23 -1.12
CA LEU A 288 9.77 -19.02 -0.29
C LEU A 288 9.13 -17.83 -1.00
N TYR A 289 9.43 -17.68 -2.31
CA TYR A 289 8.84 -16.66 -3.16
C TYR A 289 7.31 -16.73 -3.16
N TRP A 290 6.75 -17.90 -3.47
CA TRP A 290 5.31 -18.08 -3.57
C TRP A 290 4.62 -17.94 -2.21
N SER A 291 5.25 -18.44 -1.13
CA SER A 291 4.75 -18.25 0.23
C SER A 291 4.70 -16.78 0.62
N TYR A 292 5.71 -15.98 0.25
CA TYR A 292 5.72 -14.54 0.49
C TYR A 292 4.63 -13.84 -0.33
N PHE A 293 4.53 -14.21 -1.62
CA PHE A 293 3.53 -13.66 -2.53
C PHE A 293 2.11 -13.91 -2.00
N VAL A 294 1.78 -15.15 -1.61
CA VAL A 294 0.47 -15.53 -1.06
C VAL A 294 0.24 -14.88 0.31
N GLY A 295 1.23 -14.93 1.20
CA GLY A 295 1.14 -14.34 2.54
C GLY A 295 0.80 -12.85 2.50
N LYS A 296 1.41 -12.10 1.57
CA LYS A 296 1.13 -10.67 1.35
C LYS A 296 -0.30 -10.40 0.87
N ARG A 297 -0.97 -11.40 0.28
CA ARG A 297 -2.34 -11.32 -0.25
C ARG A 297 -3.40 -11.77 0.74
N LEU A 298 -3.04 -12.39 1.88
CA LEU A 298 -4.01 -12.83 2.87
C LEU A 298 -4.99 -11.74 3.32
N PRO A 299 -4.58 -10.48 3.54
CA PRO A 299 -5.52 -9.40 3.87
C PRO A 299 -6.58 -9.13 2.78
N MET A 300 -6.35 -9.56 1.53
CA MET A 300 -7.36 -9.42 0.47
C MET A 300 -8.53 -10.37 0.64
N PHE A 301 -8.32 -11.51 1.30
CA PHE A 301 -9.36 -12.50 1.57
C PHE A 301 -10.14 -12.20 2.85
N SER A 302 -9.95 -11.01 3.43
CA SER A 302 -10.81 -10.46 4.46
C SER A 302 -12.24 -10.38 3.92
N LEU A 303 -13.14 -11.20 4.48
CA LEU A 303 -14.54 -11.38 4.11
C LEU A 303 -15.44 -10.68 5.13
#